data_AF-A0A7X8GH90-F1
#
_entry.id   AF-A0A7X8GH90-F1
#
_cell.length_a   1.000
_cell.length_b   1.000
_cell.length_c   1.000
_cell.angle_alpha   90.00
_cell.angle_beta   90.00
_cell.angle_gamma   90.00
#
_symmetry.space_group_name_H-M   'P 1'
#
loop_
_entity.id
_entity.type
_entity.pdbx_description
1 polymer ?
#
loop_
_entity_poly.entity_id
_entity_poly.type
_entity_poly.pdbx_seq_one_letter_code
_entity_poly.pdbx_strand_id
1 'polypeptide(L)'
;MTLRYAYLIKGPDAIGTKTIIRRLILSEEDIGARIQSCKTMSCVDGEVINGLIVDLISGPRLAYWMAINDGRVQHSGTLRPTVLKAHVDEAKRLAGKLSFDDTSAAGPRVEADFDALIFKEFTTAR
;
A
#
# COMPACT_ATOMS: atom_id res chain seq x y z
N MET A 1 10.95 -8.34 9.49
CA MET A 1 10.70 -7.77 8.16
C MET A 1 11.10 -6.30 8.21
N THR A 2 11.82 -5.82 7.20
CA THR A 2 12.25 -4.42 7.12
C THR A 2 11.72 -3.83 5.82
N LEU A 3 10.79 -2.88 5.90
CA LEU A 3 10.22 -2.20 4.73
C LEU A 3 11.24 -1.16 4.24
N ARG A 4 11.82 -1.37 3.05
CA ARG A 4 12.92 -0.57 2.51
C ARG A 4 12.51 0.30 1.32
N TYR A 5 11.50 -0.12 0.59
CA TYR A 5 11.05 0.53 -0.64
C TYR A 5 9.62 1.02 -0.47
N ALA A 6 9.33 2.17 -1.08
CA ALA A 6 8.01 2.77 -1.08
C ALA A 6 7.60 3.14 -2.51
N TYR A 7 6.41 2.73 -2.90
CA TYR A 7 5.81 3.08 -4.18
C TYR A 7 4.43 3.66 -3.95
N LEU A 8 4.11 4.71 -4.68
CA LEU A 8 2.75 5.26 -4.73
C LEU A 8 2.19 4.92 -6.11
N ILE A 9 1.11 4.14 -6.15
CA ILE A 9 0.38 3.90 -7.39
C ILE A 9 -1.01 4.51 -7.30
N LYS A 10 -1.64 4.71 -8.46
CA LYS A 10 -2.99 5.23 -8.55
C LYS A 10 -3.78 4.44 -9.56
N GLY A 11 -5.05 4.18 -9.28
CA GLY A 11 -5.90 3.46 -10.20
C GLY A 11 -7.28 3.18 -9.61
N PRO A 12 -8.12 2.46 -10.36
CA PRO A 12 -9.45 2.12 -9.89
C PRO A 12 -9.38 1.09 -8.77
N ASP A 13 -10.15 1.32 -7.71
CA ASP A 13 -10.32 0.36 -6.62
C ASP A 13 -10.86 -0.98 -7.15
N ALA A 14 -10.35 -2.07 -6.59
CA ALA A 14 -10.69 -3.43 -7.00
C ALA A 14 -12.13 -3.83 -6.64
N ILE A 15 -12.75 -3.16 -5.66
CA ILE A 15 -14.15 -3.36 -5.26
C ILE A 15 -15.04 -2.35 -5.98
N GLY A 16 -14.75 -1.06 -5.84
CA GLY A 16 -15.45 0.03 -6.50
C GLY A 16 -14.69 0.55 -7.71
N THR A 17 -14.80 -0.10 -8.87
CA THR A 17 -14.02 0.25 -10.08
C THR A 17 -14.27 1.65 -10.65
N LYS A 18 -15.26 2.40 -10.13
CA LYS A 18 -15.49 3.81 -10.46
C LYS A 18 -14.70 4.77 -9.56
N THR A 19 -14.19 4.29 -8.44
CA THR A 19 -13.45 5.08 -7.47
C THR A 19 -11.97 4.96 -7.78
N ILE A 20 -11.33 6.10 -8.07
CA ILE A 20 -9.87 6.15 -8.23
C ILE A 20 -9.25 6.39 -6.86
N ILE A 21 -8.33 5.52 -6.47
CA ILE A 21 -7.62 5.59 -5.19
C ILE A 21 -6.11 5.72 -5.44
N ARG A 22 -5.41 6.24 -4.43
CA ARG A 22 -3.96 6.11 -4.33
C ARG A 22 -3.66 4.95 -3.38
N ARG A 23 -2.66 4.15 -3.72
CA ARG A 23 -2.22 3.00 -2.94
C ARG A 23 -0.75 3.17 -2.62
N LEU A 24 -0.44 3.24 -1.33
CA LEU A 24 0.93 3.18 -0.84
C LEU A 24 1.32 1.70 -0.73
N ILE A 25 2.46 1.36 -1.32
CA ILE A 25 3.06 0.03 -1.24
C ILE A 25 4.40 0.18 -0.56
N LEU A 26 4.59 -0.54 0.53
CA LEU A 26 5.86 -0.67 1.22
C LEU A 26 6.34 -2.10 1.04
N SER A 27 7.58 -2.30 0.61
CA SER A 27 8.12 -3.65 0.38
C SER A 27 9.50 -3.82 0.98
N GLU A 28 9.82 -5.07 1.34
CA GLU A 28 11.17 -5.42 1.78
C GLU A 28 12.16 -5.40 0.60
N GLU A 29 11.72 -5.76 -0.60
CA GLU A 29 12.55 -5.81 -1.81
C GLU A 29 12.14 -4.74 -2.83
N ASP A 30 13.04 -4.42 -3.76
CA ASP A 30 12.71 -3.57 -4.91
C ASP A 30 11.81 -4.37 -5.86
N ILE A 31 10.56 -3.95 -5.96
CA ILE A 31 9.55 -4.56 -6.83
C ILE A 31 9.16 -3.64 -8.00
N GLY A 32 9.90 -2.55 -8.22
CA GLY A 32 9.55 -1.50 -9.17
C GLY A 32 9.40 -2.02 -10.60
N ALA A 33 10.33 -2.86 -11.07
CA ALA A 33 10.24 -3.47 -12.40
C ALA A 33 9.00 -4.37 -12.55
N ARG A 34 8.63 -5.09 -11.48
CA ARG A 34 7.46 -5.97 -11.47
C ARG A 34 6.15 -5.14 -11.50
N ILE A 35 6.06 -4.09 -10.70
CA ILE A 35 4.95 -3.10 -10.77
C ILE A 35 4.84 -2.49 -12.18
N GLN A 36 5.97 -2.14 -12.81
CA GLN A 36 5.97 -1.60 -14.17
C GLN A 36 5.46 -2.60 -15.21
N SER A 37 5.67 -3.90 -15.03
CA SER A 37 5.14 -4.93 -15.92
C SER A 37 3.63 -5.18 -15.76
N CYS A 38 3.05 -4.86 -14.59
CA CYS A 38 1.63 -5.08 -14.34
C CYS A 38 0.72 -4.28 -15.26
N LYS A 39 -0.33 -4.90 -15.81
CA LYS A 39 -1.30 -4.19 -16.68
C LYS A 39 -2.46 -3.59 -15.89
N THR A 40 -2.79 -4.17 -14.75
CA THR A 40 -3.94 -3.81 -13.93
C THR A 40 -3.50 -3.53 -12.51
N MET A 41 -4.33 -2.81 -11.76
CA MET A 41 -4.01 -2.45 -10.38
C MET A 41 -3.92 -3.70 -9.49
N SER A 42 -4.79 -4.70 -9.66
CA SER A 42 -4.77 -5.94 -8.88
C SER A 42 -3.58 -6.85 -9.18
N CYS A 43 -2.95 -6.73 -10.36
CA CYS A 43 -1.71 -7.47 -10.64
C CYS A 43 -0.62 -7.12 -9.62
N VAL A 44 -0.57 -5.86 -9.18
CA VAL A 44 0.43 -5.38 -8.23
C VAL A 44 0.32 -6.10 -6.88
N ASP A 45 -0.88 -6.51 -6.48
CA ASP A 45 -1.11 -7.20 -5.21
C ASP A 45 -0.35 -8.54 -5.17
N GLY A 46 -0.22 -9.23 -6.31
CA GLY A 46 0.56 -10.46 -6.44
C GLY A 46 2.07 -10.27 -6.37
N GLU A 47 2.56 -9.05 -6.60
CA GLU A 47 4.00 -8.72 -6.55
C GLU A 47 4.48 -8.39 -5.13
N VAL A 48 3.54 -8.08 -4.23
CA VAL A 48 3.81 -7.74 -2.84
C VAL A 48 3.75 -9.01 -2.00
N ILE A 49 4.84 -9.78 -1.99
CA ILE A 49 4.94 -11.06 -1.25
C ILE A 49 5.58 -10.92 0.15
N ASN A 50 6.35 -9.85 0.35
CA ASN A 50 6.94 -9.47 1.64
C ASN A 50 6.83 -7.94 1.75
N GLY A 51 5.63 -7.48 2.11
CA GLY A 51 5.30 -6.05 2.11
C GLY A 51 3.89 -5.74 2.57
N LEU A 52 3.57 -4.46 2.53
CA LEU A 52 2.33 -3.86 2.99
C LEU A 52 1.73 -2.98 1.90
N ILE A 53 0.44 -3.12 1.72
CA ILE A 53 -0.40 -2.28 0.87
C ILE A 53 -1.32 -1.47 1.79
N VAL A 54 -1.40 -0.16 1.55
CA VAL A 54 -2.34 0.75 2.22
C VAL A 54 -3.12 1.53 1.18
N ASP A 55 -4.43 1.33 1.16
CA ASP A 55 -5.34 2.04 0.28
C ASP A 55 -5.81 3.35 0.92
N LEU A 56 -5.52 4.44 0.23
CA LEU A 56 -5.96 5.79 0.57
C LEU A 56 -7.33 6.02 -0.07
N ILE A 57 -8.33 5.34 0.48
CA ILE A 57 -9.73 5.46 0.07
C ILE A 57 -10.39 6.69 0.70
N SER A 58 -11.39 7.25 0.02
CA SER A 58 -12.25 8.28 0.62
C SER A 58 -13.13 7.66 1.69
N GLY A 59 -12.74 7.78 2.97
CA GLY A 59 -13.48 7.21 4.08
C GLY A 59 -12.82 7.49 5.45
N PRO A 60 -13.50 7.13 6.55
CA PRO A 60 -12.99 7.36 7.90
C PRO A 60 -11.87 6.41 8.31
N ARG A 61 -11.49 5.47 7.43
CA ARG A 61 -10.51 4.41 7.69
C ARG A 61 -9.63 4.20 6.45
N LEU A 62 -8.39 3.81 6.70
CA LEU A 62 -7.50 3.25 5.68
C LEU A 62 -7.72 1.73 5.64
N ALA A 63 -7.71 1.14 4.45
CA ALA A 63 -7.65 -0.32 4.33
C ALA A 63 -6.18 -0.73 4.18
N TYR A 64 -5.79 -1.85 4.80
CA TYR A 64 -4.46 -2.40 4.63
C TYR A 64 -4.52 -3.90 4.34
N TRP A 65 -3.52 -4.36 3.61
CA TRP A 65 -3.23 -5.77 3.40
C TRP A 65 -1.72 -5.96 3.44
N MET A 66 -1.25 -6.97 4.17
CA MET A 66 0.14 -7.29 4.35
C MET A 66 0.38 -8.75 4.01
N ALA A 67 1.43 -9.01 3.25
CA ALA A 67 1.92 -10.34 2.95
C ALA A 67 3.35 -10.49 3.47
N ILE A 68 3.63 -11.63 4.09
CA ILE A 68 4.95 -12.01 4.60
C ILE A 68 5.19 -13.50 4.33
N ASN A 69 6.43 -13.94 4.53
CA ASN A 69 6.85 -15.31 4.30
C ASN A 69 6.60 -15.73 2.83
N ASP A 70 6.98 -14.85 1.91
CA ASP A 70 6.78 -14.98 0.47
C ASP A 70 5.30 -15.16 0.09
N GLY A 71 4.42 -14.37 0.71
CA GLY A 71 2.98 -14.37 0.47
C GLY A 71 2.21 -15.49 1.17
N ARG A 72 2.89 -16.38 1.91
CA ARG A 72 2.25 -17.52 2.60
C ARG A 72 1.46 -17.12 3.84
N VAL A 73 1.77 -15.97 4.43
CA VAL A 73 1.07 -15.43 5.59
C VAL A 73 0.54 -14.05 5.22
N GLN A 74 -0.73 -13.81 5.51
CA GLN A 74 -1.41 -12.59 5.15
C GLN A 74 -2.21 -12.03 6.32
N HIS A 75 -2.19 -10.71 6.46
CA HIS A 75 -3.00 -9.96 7.41
C HIS A 75 -3.68 -8.81 6.70
N SER A 76 -4.96 -8.59 6.97
CA SER A 76 -5.69 -7.44 6.44
C SER A 76 -6.59 -6.86 7.50
N GLY A 77 -6.92 -5.59 7.32
CA GLY A 77 -7.78 -4.89 8.26
C GLY A 77 -8.00 -3.45 7.86
N THR A 78 -8.50 -2.67 8.82
CA THR A 78 -8.67 -1.24 8.64
C THR A 78 -8.00 -0.47 9.76
N LEU A 79 -7.45 0.71 9.45
CA LEU A 79 -6.71 1.54 10.39
C LEU A 79 -7.38 2.90 10.57
N ARG A 80 -7.20 3.52 11.74
CA ARG A 80 -7.56 4.94 11.94
C ARG A 80 -6.63 5.78 11.06
N PRO A 81 -7.10 6.86 10.40
CA PRO A 81 -6.24 7.70 9.57
C PRO A 81 -5.02 8.27 10.31
N THR A 82 -5.12 8.44 11.64
CA THR A 82 -4.05 8.95 12.52
C THR A 82 -2.76 8.12 12.53
N VAL A 83 -2.81 6.86 12.06
CA VAL A 83 -1.61 6.01 11.90
C VAL A 83 -0.70 6.51 10.78
N LEU A 84 -1.25 7.26 9.83
CA LEU A 84 -0.55 7.87 8.71
C LEU A 84 -0.36 9.36 9.00
N LYS A 85 0.86 9.73 9.35
CA LYS A 85 1.26 11.13 9.56
C LYS A 85 1.99 11.62 8.32
N ALA A 86 1.23 12.07 7.33
CA ALA A 86 1.76 12.68 6.13
C ALA A 86 2.18 14.14 6.41
N HIS A 87 3.38 14.51 5.96
CA HIS A 87 3.80 15.92 5.88
C HIS A 87 3.76 16.43 4.43
N VAL A 88 3.66 15.52 3.45
CA VAL A 88 3.30 15.81 2.06
C VAL A 88 2.18 14.86 1.65
N ASP A 89 1.04 15.41 1.23
CA ASP A 89 -0.08 14.66 0.65
C ASP A 89 -0.63 15.41 -0.56
N GLU A 90 -0.04 15.13 -1.73
CA GLU A 90 -0.35 15.78 -2.99
C GLU A 90 -0.79 14.76 -4.04
N ALA A 91 -1.41 15.23 -5.13
CA ALA A 91 -1.88 14.36 -6.20
C ALA A 91 -0.80 13.44 -6.79
N LYS A 92 0.48 13.86 -6.75
CA LYS A 92 1.63 13.16 -7.34
C LYS A 92 2.69 12.69 -6.35
N ARG A 93 2.54 12.99 -5.05
CA ARG A 93 3.54 12.67 -4.02
C ARG A 93 2.87 12.42 -2.69
N LEU A 94 3.37 11.44 -1.96
CA LEU A 94 3.01 11.19 -0.57
C LEU A 94 4.29 10.96 0.23
N ALA A 95 4.49 11.74 1.28
CA ALA A 95 5.62 11.58 2.18
C ALA A 95 5.16 11.71 3.63
N GLY A 96 5.69 10.84 4.48
CA GLY A 96 5.23 10.75 5.85
C GLY A 96 5.75 9.55 6.61
N LYS A 97 5.09 9.30 7.74
CA LYS A 97 5.31 8.15 8.58
C LYS A 97 4.03 7.34 8.72
N LEU A 98 4.13 6.04 8.52
CA LEU A 98 3.08 5.07 8.83
C LEU A 98 3.48 4.30 10.10
N SER A 99 2.63 4.32 11.14
CA SER A 99 2.89 3.61 12.38
C SER A 99 1.62 3.05 13.02
N PHE A 100 1.58 1.74 13.20
CA PHE A 100 0.51 1.03 13.90
C PHE A 100 1.00 -0.31 14.47
N ASP A 101 0.28 -0.84 15.45
CA ASP A 101 0.55 -2.13 16.08
C ASP A 101 -0.76 -2.91 16.17
N ASP A 102 -0.86 -3.98 15.38
CA ASP A 102 -2.03 -4.87 15.34
C ASP A 102 -1.69 -6.27 15.90
N THR A 103 -0.59 -6.39 16.66
CA THR A 103 -0.10 -7.68 17.19
C THR A 103 -1.09 -8.35 18.15
N SER A 104 -1.96 -7.59 18.80
CA SER A 104 -3.05 -8.13 19.63
C SER A 104 -4.08 -8.95 18.84
N ALA A 105 -4.20 -8.70 17.53
CA ALA A 105 -5.05 -9.45 16.60
C ALA A 105 -4.24 -10.44 15.75
N ALA A 106 -3.04 -10.81 16.22
CA ALA A 106 -2.03 -11.55 15.45
C ALA A 106 -1.61 -10.85 14.15
N GLY A 107 -1.91 -9.55 13.99
CA GLY A 107 -1.52 -8.73 12.86
C GLY A 107 -0.11 -8.16 13.01
N PRO A 108 0.31 -7.31 12.07
CA PRO A 108 1.67 -6.77 12.05
C PRO A 108 1.84 -5.57 12.99
N ARG A 109 3.09 -5.34 13.40
CA ARG A 109 3.55 -4.03 13.87
C ARG A 109 4.35 -3.37 12.75
N VAL A 110 3.99 -2.14 12.41
CA VAL A 110 4.59 -1.38 11.32
C VAL A 110 5.06 -0.04 11.84
N GLU A 111 6.29 0.33 11.47
CA GLU A 111 6.84 1.66 11.64
C GLU A 111 7.73 1.94 10.43
N ALA A 112 7.28 2.85 9.56
CA ALA A 112 7.99 3.15 8.31
C ALA A 112 7.87 4.63 7.95
N ASP A 113 9.01 5.25 7.69
CA ASP A 113 9.10 6.54 7.01
C ASP A 113 9.19 6.30 5.51
N PHE A 114 8.53 7.14 4.72
CA PHE A 114 8.50 6.99 3.28
C PHE A 114 8.34 8.34 2.57
N ASP A 115 8.81 8.40 1.34
CA ASP A 115 8.59 9.48 0.39
C ASP A 115 8.46 8.87 -1.00
N ALA A 116 7.26 8.94 -1.56
CA ALA A 116 6.93 8.26 -2.80
C ALA A 116 6.24 9.24 -3.77
N LEU A 117 6.83 9.38 -4.95
CA LEU A 117 6.16 9.96 -6.11
C LEU A 117 5.21 8.91 -6.72
N ILE A 118 4.19 9.38 -7.45
CA ILE A 118 3.37 8.50 -8.29
C ILE A 118 4.31 7.76 -9.24
N PHE A 119 4.40 6.45 -9.02
CA PHE A 119 5.24 5.53 -9.76
C PHE A 119 4.52 5.00 -11.00
N LYS A 120 3.20 4.79 -10.88
CA LYS A 120 2.37 4.30 -11.99
C LYS A 120 0.90 4.64 -11.80
N GLU A 121 0.24 4.97 -12.91
CA GLU A 121 -1.20 5.15 -12.98
C GLU A 121 -1.83 4.01 -13.81
N PHE A 122 -2.86 3.37 -13.27
CA PHE A 122 -3.61 2.30 -13.92
C PHE A 122 -4.99 2.82 -14.33
N THR A 123 -5.51 2.32 -15.44
CA THR A 123 -6.86 2.61 -15.93
C THR A 123 -7.84 1.46 -15.69
N THR A 124 -7.34 0.30 -15.26
CA THR A 124 -8.12 -0.93 -15.10
C THR A 124 -7.82 -1.57 -13.75
N ALA A 125 -8.88 -1.95 -13.04
CA ALA A 125 -8.77 -2.59 -11.72
C ALA A 125 -8.21 -4.01 -11.80
N ARG A 126 -8.72 -4.84 -12.72
CA ARG A 126 -8.43 -6.28 -12.84
C ARG A 126 -8.05 -6.68 -14.25
#